data_AF-A0A4R6QCX8-F1
#
_entry.id   AF-A0A4R6QCX8-F1
#
_cell.length_a   1.000
_cell.length_b   1.000
_cell.length_c   1.000
_cell.angle_alpha   90.00
_cell.angle_beta   90.00
_cell.angle_gamma   90.00
#
_symmetry.space_group_name_H-M   'P 1'
#
loop_
_entity.id
_entity.type
_entity.pdbx_description
1 polymer ?
#
loop_
_entity_poly.entity_id
_entity_poly.type
_entity_poly.pdbx_seq_one_letter_code
_entity_poly.pdbx_strand_id
1 'polypeptide(L)'
;MKQKIQSAIKSDFFKKFSIYGFGQFFNLVTPLLLIPYIVKVCGEENFGKVSVALAISFVLIVFIDYGSELVGVRDITINRNDKKELQRIFLTNLVSRFLVLILVLVVSLVLIFCLPFLQSETILFALSLLIILGQYLNQSWFLQGVDNINWISISNIISKIIYVIGVLVLVVKKEDYIYVNFSFGLGTIISNGIFTYLIFKKYDFKFEKISKREIKDFLKRDFKMFSSQIFVAIQLYSPVVLVSFFGNNFMAGQYRIVEQIIVTFKTYIFLFFNFTYPRVCNDINNNPSKAKRNWLIINTVNVLFIVFLMLILYFNSELIVTFFNATTVFDLSNLLKIAVFIPILLAISISLKQLVLGYNFQKQYVLITTVSVIISLILIVLFLPIYKLQGVFYSLIITEVIVIIFYLFCIRKRPNHFLAKDV
;
A
#
# COMPACT_ATOMS: atom_id res chain seq x y z
N MET A 1 15.06 30.09 -25.37
CA MET A 1 15.66 29.40 -24.19
C MET A 1 14.59 28.77 -23.27
N LYS A 2 13.56 29.51 -22.82
CA LYS A 2 12.45 28.97 -21.99
C LYS A 2 11.72 27.75 -22.58
N GLN A 3 11.43 27.71 -23.89
CA GLN A 3 10.78 26.56 -24.53
C GLN A 3 11.66 25.29 -24.55
N LYS A 4 12.97 25.40 -24.77
CA LYS A 4 13.91 24.26 -24.73
C LYS A 4 14.07 23.71 -23.31
N ILE A 5 14.05 24.58 -22.30
CA ILE A 5 14.09 24.17 -20.89
C ILE A 5 12.77 23.48 -20.50
N GLN A 6 11.62 24.03 -20.91
CA GLN A 6 10.31 23.40 -20.68
C GLN A 6 10.18 22.05 -21.40
N SER A 7 10.67 21.91 -22.64
CA SER A 7 10.65 20.63 -23.35
C SER A 7 11.59 19.59 -22.74
N ALA A 8 12.78 20.00 -22.27
CA ALA A 8 13.72 19.11 -21.59
C ALA A 8 13.15 18.59 -20.25
N ILE A 9 12.58 19.48 -19.43
CA ILE A 9 11.93 19.14 -18.16
C ILE A 9 10.75 18.19 -18.39
N LYS A 10 9.93 18.43 -19.43
CA LYS A 10 8.78 17.58 -19.76
C LYS A 10 9.22 16.19 -20.26
N SER A 11 10.33 16.11 -20.98
CA SER A 11 10.90 14.83 -21.44
C SER A 11 11.50 14.00 -20.30
N ASP A 12 12.20 14.63 -19.36
CA ASP A 12 12.80 13.94 -18.20
C ASP A 12 11.72 13.47 -17.22
N PHE A 13 10.69 14.29 -17.01
CA PHE A 13 9.51 13.90 -16.23
C PHE A 13 8.78 12.70 -16.86
N PHE A 14 8.52 12.72 -18.16
CA PHE A 14 7.81 11.61 -18.84
C PHE A 14 8.64 10.33 -18.81
N LYS A 15 9.97 10.42 -18.97
CA LYS A 15 10.89 9.29 -18.85
C LYS A 15 10.87 8.70 -17.44
N LYS A 16 10.98 9.53 -16.41
CA LYS A 16 10.92 9.10 -14.99
C LYS A 16 9.57 8.50 -14.62
N PHE A 17 8.48 9.10 -15.09
CA PHE A 17 7.13 8.56 -14.90
C PHE A 17 6.97 7.20 -15.57
N SER A 18 7.47 7.04 -16.80
CA SER A 18 7.41 5.77 -17.51
C SER A 18 8.22 4.68 -16.79
N ILE A 19 9.42 5.01 -16.30
CA ILE A 19 10.28 4.08 -15.56
C ILE A 19 9.62 3.68 -14.23
N TYR A 20 9.08 4.64 -13.48
CA TYR A 20 8.39 4.37 -12.23
C TYR A 20 7.12 3.54 -12.45
N GLY A 21 6.32 3.90 -13.46
CA GLY A 21 5.12 3.17 -13.86
C GLY A 21 5.44 1.73 -14.26
N PHE A 22 6.56 1.51 -14.97
CA PHE A 22 7.03 0.17 -15.31
C PHE A 22 7.46 -0.62 -14.07
N GLY A 23 8.13 0.02 -13.10
CA GLY A 23 8.43 -0.60 -11.81
C GLY A 23 7.18 -0.98 -11.02
N GLN A 24 6.12 -0.16 -11.06
CA GLN A 24 4.84 -0.45 -10.41
C GLN A 24 4.03 -1.52 -11.13
N PHE A 25 4.19 -1.66 -12.45
CA PHE A 25 3.58 -2.74 -13.21
C PHE A 25 3.98 -4.12 -12.68
N PHE A 26 5.25 -4.32 -12.34
CA PHE A 26 5.70 -5.58 -11.71
C PHE A 26 5.03 -5.85 -10.36
N ASN A 27 4.76 -4.81 -9.56
CA ASN A 27 4.04 -4.99 -8.29
C ASN A 27 2.60 -5.48 -8.47
N LEU A 28 1.96 -5.12 -9.59
CA LEU A 28 0.61 -5.56 -9.92
C LEU A 28 0.60 -6.94 -10.58
N VAL A 29 1.56 -7.21 -11.47
CA VAL A 29 1.62 -8.47 -12.23
C VAL A 29 2.12 -9.63 -11.38
N THR A 30 3.09 -9.42 -10.50
CA THR A 30 3.67 -10.52 -9.71
C THR A 30 2.62 -11.31 -8.91
N PRO A 31 1.69 -10.69 -8.16
CA PRO A 31 0.63 -11.43 -7.49
C PRO A 31 -0.33 -12.13 -8.46
N LEU A 32 -0.65 -11.53 -9.61
CA LEU A 32 -1.52 -12.14 -10.62
C LEU A 32 -0.90 -13.39 -11.27
N LEU A 33 0.43 -13.47 -11.31
CA LEU A 33 1.15 -14.65 -11.79
C LEU A 33 1.28 -15.71 -10.69
N LEU A 34 1.65 -15.31 -9.47
CA LEU A 34 2.02 -16.26 -8.42
C LEU A 34 0.83 -16.83 -7.67
N ILE A 35 -0.25 -16.07 -7.45
CA ILE A 35 -1.40 -16.59 -6.68
C ILE A 35 -2.04 -17.80 -7.37
N PRO A 36 -2.34 -17.80 -8.69
CA PRO A 36 -2.83 -18.99 -9.38
C PRO A 36 -1.94 -20.22 -9.20
N TYR A 37 -0.63 -20.03 -9.25
CA TYR A 37 0.35 -21.10 -9.07
C TYR A 37 0.36 -21.61 -7.63
N ILE A 38 0.44 -20.72 -6.64
CA ILE A 38 0.47 -21.08 -5.22
C ILE A 38 -0.84 -21.77 -4.82
N VAL A 39 -1.99 -21.27 -5.25
CA VAL A 39 -3.29 -21.89 -4.95
C VAL A 39 -3.40 -23.27 -5.60
N LYS A 40 -2.89 -23.44 -6.83
CA LYS A 40 -2.86 -24.75 -7.49
C LYS A 40 -2.01 -25.78 -6.75
N VAL A 41 -0.83 -25.39 -6.26
CA VAL A 41 0.12 -26.31 -5.61
C VAL A 41 -0.20 -26.53 -4.13
N CYS A 42 -0.50 -25.46 -3.40
CA CYS A 42 -0.65 -25.47 -1.95
C CYS A 42 -2.11 -25.48 -1.48
N GLY A 43 -3.07 -25.14 -2.34
CA GLY A 43 -4.47 -24.96 -1.99
C GLY A 43 -4.75 -23.61 -1.32
N GLU A 44 -6.04 -23.27 -1.24
CA GLU A 44 -6.53 -21.99 -0.70
C GLU A 44 -6.17 -21.78 0.78
N GLU A 45 -6.22 -22.85 1.59
CA GLU A 45 -5.91 -22.78 3.02
C GLU A 45 -4.46 -22.38 3.30
N ASN A 46 -3.50 -23.04 2.65
CA ASN A 46 -2.09 -22.71 2.81
C ASN A 46 -1.76 -21.33 2.22
N PHE A 47 -2.40 -20.95 1.10
CA PHE A 47 -2.31 -19.58 0.59
C PHE A 47 -2.85 -18.56 1.60
N GLY A 48 -3.92 -18.88 2.33
CA GLY A 48 -4.42 -18.07 3.43
C GLY A 48 -3.40 -17.88 4.55
N LYS A 49 -2.77 -18.96 5.01
CA LYS A 49 -1.68 -18.90 6.01
C LYS A 49 -0.56 -17.96 5.55
N VAL A 50 -0.06 -18.15 4.33
CA VAL A 50 0.97 -17.30 3.71
C VAL A 50 0.55 -15.83 3.71
N SER A 51 -0.69 -15.57 3.32
CA SER A 51 -1.24 -14.22 3.19
C SER A 51 -1.39 -13.51 4.54
N VAL A 52 -1.77 -14.26 5.58
CA VAL A 52 -1.83 -13.75 6.96
C VAL A 52 -0.45 -13.40 7.48
N ALA A 53 0.53 -14.29 7.29
CA ALA A 53 1.90 -14.03 7.68
C ALA A 53 2.49 -12.83 6.93
N LEU A 54 2.19 -12.69 5.64
CA LEU A 54 2.59 -11.55 4.82
C LEU A 54 1.94 -10.24 5.30
N ALA A 55 0.65 -10.27 5.62
CA ALA A 55 -0.09 -9.12 6.13
C ALA A 55 0.46 -8.63 7.48
N ILE A 56 0.78 -9.56 8.39
CA ILE A 56 1.43 -9.24 9.67
C ILE A 56 2.80 -8.61 9.42
N SER A 57 3.61 -9.17 8.51
CA SER A 57 4.90 -8.56 8.14
C SER A 57 4.73 -7.14 7.59
N PHE A 58 3.70 -6.87 6.77
CA PHE A 58 3.44 -5.52 6.26
C PHE A 58 2.98 -4.52 7.33
N VAL A 59 2.24 -4.96 8.36
CA VAL A 59 1.95 -4.12 9.53
C VAL A 59 3.24 -3.79 10.28
N LEU A 60 4.11 -4.79 10.49
CA LEU A 60 5.38 -4.61 11.20
C LEU A 60 6.39 -3.75 10.44
N ILE A 61 6.36 -3.79 9.10
CA ILE A 61 7.18 -2.94 8.22
C ILE A 61 7.01 -1.45 8.53
N VAL A 62 5.81 -0.99 8.90
CA VAL A 62 5.57 0.43 9.21
C VAL A 62 6.41 0.91 10.39
N PHE A 63 6.69 0.04 11.36
CA PHE A 63 7.59 0.35 12.47
C PHE A 63 9.02 0.54 11.98
N ILE A 64 9.45 -0.28 11.03
CA ILE A 64 10.78 -0.17 10.42
C ILE A 64 10.90 1.11 9.59
N ASP A 65 9.89 1.46 8.79
CA ASP A 65 9.96 2.64 7.93
C ASP A 65 9.93 3.94 8.73
N TYR A 66 9.24 3.96 9.89
CA TYR A 66 9.21 5.07 10.84
C TYR A 66 8.95 6.45 10.19
N GLY A 67 8.15 6.49 9.13
CA GLY A 67 7.83 7.74 8.40
C GLY A 67 8.94 8.28 7.49
N SER A 68 10.01 7.51 7.25
CA SER A 68 11.13 7.87 6.36
C SER A 68 10.69 8.20 4.92
N GLU A 69 9.70 7.47 4.39
CA GLU A 69 9.10 7.70 3.07
C GLU A 69 8.41 9.08 2.93
N LEU A 70 8.19 9.81 4.03
CA LEU A 70 7.68 11.18 4.01
C LEU A 70 8.72 12.18 4.51
N VAL A 71 9.17 12.02 5.75
CA VAL A 71 10.07 12.98 6.39
C VAL A 71 11.49 12.86 5.83
N GLY A 72 11.98 11.63 5.67
CA GLY A 72 13.31 11.35 5.12
C GLY A 72 13.45 11.84 3.68
N VAL A 73 12.46 11.54 2.82
CA VAL A 73 12.45 12.05 1.42
C VAL A 73 12.57 13.57 1.40
N ARG A 74 11.79 14.28 2.23
CA ARG A 74 11.82 15.75 2.32
C ARG A 74 13.18 16.26 2.79
N ASP A 75 13.70 15.71 3.88
CA ASP A 75 14.96 16.16 4.49
C ASP A 75 16.15 15.95 3.53
N ILE A 76 16.18 14.84 2.79
CA ILE A 76 17.19 14.58 1.72
C ILE A 76 17.02 15.53 0.55
N THR A 77 15.78 15.81 0.12
CA THR A 77 15.51 16.71 -1.01
C THR A 77 16.00 18.13 -0.73
N ILE A 78 15.75 18.64 0.48
CA ILE A 78 16.17 19.98 0.90
C ILE A 78 17.70 20.08 0.95
N ASN A 79 18.37 19.03 1.43
CA ASN A 79 19.82 19.01 1.64
C ASN A 79 20.59 18.31 0.50
N ARG A 80 19.99 18.14 -0.68
CA ARG A 80 20.52 17.31 -1.78
C ARG A 80 21.93 17.69 -2.24
N ASN A 81 22.34 18.93 -2.04
CA ASN A 81 23.64 19.45 -2.45
C ASN A 81 24.70 19.41 -1.33
N ASP A 82 24.30 19.14 -0.09
CA ASP A 82 25.21 19.05 1.06
C ASP A 82 25.52 17.58 1.38
N LYS A 83 26.67 17.10 0.92
CA LYS A 83 27.10 15.70 1.13
C LYS A 83 27.22 15.32 2.61
N LYS A 84 27.66 16.23 3.47
CA LYS A 84 27.83 15.95 4.90
C LYS A 84 26.48 15.77 5.56
N GLU A 85 25.54 16.65 5.22
CA GLU A 85 24.19 16.57 5.77
C GLU A 85 23.43 15.35 5.22
N LEU A 86 23.61 14.99 3.94
CA LEU A 86 23.08 13.75 3.38
C LEU A 86 23.57 12.51 4.14
N GLN A 87 24.88 12.43 4.42
CA GLN A 87 25.45 11.34 5.20
C GLN A 87 24.85 11.30 6.61
N ARG A 88 24.76 12.45 7.28
CA ARG A 88 24.21 12.55 8.64
C ARG A 88 22.75 12.08 8.70
N ILE A 89 21.91 12.55 7.78
CA ILE A 89 20.50 12.13 7.68
C ILE A 89 20.41 10.63 7.40
N PHE A 90 21.17 10.14 6.42
CA PHE A 90 21.17 8.73 6.03
C PHE A 90 21.59 7.81 7.18
N LEU A 91 22.71 8.09 7.83
CA LEU A 91 23.21 7.28 8.95
C LEU A 91 22.32 7.38 10.19
N THR A 92 21.80 8.57 10.52
CA THR A 92 20.86 8.73 11.64
C THR A 92 19.62 7.89 11.42
N ASN A 93 19.08 7.91 10.21
CA ASN A 93 17.93 7.09 9.83
C ASN A 93 18.26 5.59 9.90
N LEU A 94 19.37 5.17 9.28
CA LEU A 94 19.81 3.77 9.25
C LEU A 94 19.99 3.21 10.66
N VAL A 95 20.74 3.91 11.54
CA VAL A 95 21.00 3.47 12.92
C VAL A 95 19.71 3.48 13.75
N SER A 96 18.86 4.50 13.61
CA SER A 96 17.59 4.57 14.34
C SER A 96 16.65 3.43 13.94
N ARG A 97 16.51 3.15 12.65
CA ARG A 97 15.69 2.05 12.13
C ARG A 97 16.26 0.69 12.52
N PHE A 98 17.58 0.55 12.64
CA PHE A 98 18.20 -0.69 13.11
C PHE A 98 17.82 -1.01 14.57
N LEU A 99 17.77 0.00 15.45
CA LEU A 99 17.31 -0.19 16.82
C LEU A 99 15.83 -0.59 16.87
N VAL A 100 15.00 0.05 16.04
CA VAL A 100 13.58 -0.31 15.91
C VAL A 100 13.43 -1.72 15.34
N LEU A 101 14.25 -2.11 14.38
CA LEU A 101 14.27 -3.47 13.82
C LEU A 101 14.53 -4.52 14.89
N ILE A 102 15.56 -4.33 15.73
CA ILE A 102 15.85 -5.26 16.83
C ILE A 102 14.63 -5.40 17.75
N LEU A 103 14.03 -4.28 18.13
CA LEU A 103 12.83 -4.28 18.98
C LEU A 103 11.67 -5.05 18.31
N VAL A 104 11.40 -4.77 17.03
CA VAL A 104 10.33 -5.41 16.26
C VAL A 104 10.58 -6.91 16.13
N LEU A 105 11.82 -7.34 15.86
CA LEU A 105 12.16 -8.77 15.77
C LEU A 105 11.97 -9.48 17.10
N VAL A 106 12.45 -8.89 18.21
CA VAL A 106 12.28 -9.45 19.55
C VAL A 106 10.81 -9.58 19.90
N VAL A 107 10.02 -8.51 19.72
CA VAL A 107 8.57 -8.54 19.99
C VAL A 107 7.88 -9.57 19.10
N SER A 108 8.24 -9.66 17.82
CA SER A 108 7.64 -10.62 16.89
C SER A 108 7.94 -12.06 17.29
N LEU A 109 9.18 -12.37 17.69
CA LEU A 109 9.54 -13.69 18.19
C LEU A 109 8.75 -14.05 19.46
N VAL A 110 8.65 -13.12 20.42
CA VAL A 110 7.83 -13.33 21.63
C VAL A 110 6.37 -13.61 21.25
N LEU A 111 5.77 -12.81 20.35
CA LEU A 111 4.40 -13.02 19.91
C LEU A 111 4.21 -14.37 19.22
N ILE A 112 5.15 -14.79 18.37
CA ILE A 112 5.12 -16.10 17.70
C ILE A 112 5.09 -17.24 18.72
N PHE A 113 5.87 -17.14 19.80
CA PHE A 113 5.93 -18.16 20.84
C PHE A 113 4.87 -18.01 21.95
N CYS A 114 4.15 -16.90 22.04
CA CYS A 114 3.13 -16.69 23.10
C CYS A 114 1.69 -16.77 22.59
N LEU A 115 1.43 -16.52 21.30
CA LEU A 115 0.09 -16.53 20.75
C LEU A 115 -0.20 -17.87 20.06
N PRO A 116 -1.19 -18.67 20.52
CA PRO A 116 -1.53 -19.95 19.92
C PRO A 116 -1.81 -19.87 18.41
N PHE A 117 -2.44 -18.77 17.98
CA PHE A 117 -2.69 -18.46 16.58
C PHE A 117 -1.40 -18.48 15.73
N LEU A 118 -0.31 -17.89 16.23
CA LEU A 118 0.96 -17.81 15.53
C LEU A 118 1.81 -19.08 15.72
N GLN A 119 1.75 -19.71 16.89
CA GLN A 119 2.50 -20.93 17.20
C GLN A 119 2.19 -22.07 16.22
N SER A 120 0.93 -22.17 15.77
CA SER A 120 0.48 -23.20 14.82
C SER A 120 1.27 -23.22 13.51
N GLU A 121 1.86 -22.08 13.13
CA GLU A 121 2.58 -21.88 11.86
C GLU A 121 3.95 -21.22 12.10
N THR A 122 4.62 -21.60 13.20
CA THR A 122 5.87 -20.97 13.68
C THR A 122 6.92 -20.80 12.59
N ILE A 123 7.15 -21.84 11.76
CA ILE A 123 8.16 -21.81 10.69
C ILE A 123 7.80 -20.77 9.63
N LEU A 124 6.55 -20.73 9.18
CA LEU A 124 6.08 -19.74 8.21
C LEU A 124 6.27 -18.32 8.75
N PHE A 125 5.87 -18.07 9.99
CA PHE A 125 6.01 -16.75 10.60
C PHE A 125 7.46 -16.34 10.79
N ALA A 126 8.33 -17.26 11.22
CA ALA A 126 9.76 -17.01 11.35
C ALA A 126 10.41 -16.66 9.99
N LEU A 127 10.10 -17.40 8.93
CA LEU A 127 10.58 -17.10 7.57
C LEU A 127 10.04 -15.76 7.05
N SER A 128 8.82 -15.38 7.45
CA SER A 128 8.22 -14.10 7.09
C SER A 128 8.91 -12.88 7.75
N LEU A 129 9.72 -13.09 8.80
CA LEU A 129 10.56 -12.03 9.37
C LEU A 129 11.67 -11.57 8.43
N LEU A 130 12.07 -12.39 7.45
CA LEU A 130 13.03 -11.98 6.41
C LEU A 130 12.51 -10.80 5.58
N ILE A 131 11.19 -10.68 5.43
CA ILE A 131 10.55 -9.54 4.73
C ILE A 131 10.82 -8.23 5.50
N ILE A 132 10.78 -8.29 6.83
CA ILE A 132 11.06 -7.14 7.71
C ILE A 132 12.54 -6.73 7.59
N LEU A 133 13.45 -7.70 7.55
CA LEU A 133 14.88 -7.47 7.30
C LEU A 133 15.13 -6.83 5.94
N GLY A 134 14.47 -7.36 4.89
CA GLY A 134 14.56 -6.80 3.54
C GLY A 134 14.05 -5.37 3.44
N GLN A 135 13.03 -5.02 4.23
CA GLN A 135 12.51 -3.66 4.29
C GLN A 135 13.43 -2.70 5.05
N TYR A 136 14.11 -3.14 6.09
CA TYR A 136 15.13 -2.31 6.76
C TYR A 136 16.23 -1.86 5.78
N LEU A 137 16.65 -2.78 4.90
CA LEU A 137 17.61 -2.48 3.84
C LEU A 137 17.02 -1.61 2.72
N ASN A 138 15.70 -1.41 2.67
CA ASN A 138 15.09 -0.58 1.66
C ASN A 138 15.42 0.90 1.90
N GLN A 139 16.13 1.50 0.94
CA GLN A 139 16.52 2.91 0.92
C GLN A 139 15.81 3.68 -0.22
N SER A 140 14.59 3.25 -0.59
CA SER A 140 13.78 3.96 -1.59
C SER A 140 13.55 5.41 -1.22
N TRP A 141 13.27 5.71 0.06
CA TRP A 141 13.14 7.08 0.55
C TRP A 141 14.36 7.96 0.23
N PHE A 142 15.58 7.45 0.41
CA PHE A 142 16.80 8.20 0.13
C PHE A 142 16.96 8.41 -1.38
N LEU A 143 16.81 7.32 -2.15
CA LEU A 143 16.90 7.36 -3.61
C LEU A 143 15.85 8.30 -4.22
N GLN A 144 14.66 8.36 -3.62
CA GLN A 144 13.60 9.28 -4.03
C GLN A 144 13.98 10.73 -3.74
N GLY A 145 14.53 11.01 -2.55
CA GLY A 145 14.98 12.36 -2.19
C GLY A 145 16.11 12.89 -3.05
N VAL A 146 17.03 12.03 -3.49
CA VAL A 146 18.08 12.38 -4.46
C VAL A 146 17.63 12.24 -5.93
N ASP A 147 16.33 12.00 -6.17
CA ASP A 147 15.70 11.86 -7.50
C ASP A 147 16.40 10.82 -8.41
N ASN A 148 16.76 9.67 -7.81
CA ASN A 148 17.29 8.49 -8.48
C ASN A 148 16.24 7.36 -8.54
N ILE A 149 15.14 7.63 -9.23
CA ILE A 149 14.00 6.72 -9.37
C ILE A 149 14.36 5.44 -10.13
N ASN A 150 15.39 5.49 -10.98
CA ASN A 150 15.86 4.35 -11.75
C ASN A 150 16.34 3.22 -10.83
N TRP A 151 17.12 3.55 -9.79
CA TRP A 151 17.62 2.55 -8.85
C TRP A 151 16.50 1.92 -8.03
N ILE A 152 15.47 2.70 -7.66
CA ILE A 152 14.27 2.17 -6.98
C ILE A 152 13.59 1.14 -7.89
N SER A 153 13.38 1.48 -9.15
CA SER A 153 12.67 0.63 -10.11
C SER A 153 13.45 -0.66 -10.41
N ILE A 154 14.77 -0.57 -10.60
CA ILE A 154 15.63 -1.73 -10.84
C ILE A 154 15.66 -2.63 -9.60
N SER A 155 15.81 -2.06 -8.40
CA SER A 155 15.77 -2.85 -7.16
C SER A 155 14.44 -3.60 -7.02
N ASN A 156 13.32 -2.93 -7.30
CA ASN A 156 12.02 -3.58 -7.22
C ASN A 156 11.91 -4.74 -8.22
N ILE A 157 12.30 -4.52 -9.48
CA ILE A 157 12.27 -5.57 -10.52
C ILE A 157 13.13 -6.77 -10.13
N ILE A 158 14.38 -6.55 -9.69
CA ILE A 158 15.28 -7.63 -9.26
C ILE A 158 14.66 -8.41 -8.09
N SER A 159 14.13 -7.72 -7.09
CA SER A 159 13.48 -8.37 -5.95
C SER A 159 12.29 -9.24 -6.37
N LYS A 160 11.48 -8.78 -7.34
CA LYS A 160 10.33 -9.52 -7.85
C LYS A 160 10.72 -10.69 -8.73
N ILE A 161 11.78 -10.56 -9.52
CA ILE A 161 12.31 -11.68 -10.32
C ILE A 161 12.81 -12.79 -9.39
N ILE A 162 13.61 -12.45 -8.36
CA ILE A 162 14.08 -13.43 -7.37
C ILE A 162 12.90 -14.08 -6.65
N TYR A 163 11.89 -13.28 -6.25
CA TYR A 163 10.70 -13.80 -5.61
C TYR A 163 9.93 -14.80 -6.51
N VAL A 164 9.68 -14.44 -7.78
CA VAL A 164 8.97 -15.31 -8.73
C VAL A 164 9.74 -16.59 -8.98
N ILE A 165 11.04 -16.51 -9.27
CA ILE A 165 11.88 -17.68 -9.50
C ILE A 165 11.93 -18.55 -8.24
N GLY A 166 12.12 -17.94 -7.06
CA GLY A 166 12.15 -18.64 -5.79
C GLY A 166 10.86 -19.42 -5.52
N VAL A 167 9.70 -18.82 -5.76
CA VAL A 167 8.42 -19.50 -5.60
C VAL A 167 8.28 -20.66 -6.60
N LEU A 168 8.58 -20.44 -7.89
CA LEU A 168 8.43 -21.48 -8.91
C LEU A 168 9.38 -22.68 -8.70
N VAL A 169 10.56 -22.45 -8.11
CA VAL A 169 11.57 -23.50 -7.87
C VAL A 169 11.34 -24.20 -6.53
N LEU A 170 11.04 -23.46 -5.47
CA LEU A 170 10.96 -23.99 -4.11
C LEU A 170 9.57 -24.51 -3.73
N VAL A 171 8.51 -24.03 -4.38
CA VAL A 171 7.12 -24.38 -4.04
C VAL A 171 6.59 -25.35 -5.08
N VAL A 172 6.83 -26.64 -4.86
CA VAL A 172 6.46 -27.71 -5.80
C VAL A 172 5.47 -28.72 -5.22
N LYS A 173 5.35 -28.78 -3.88
CA LYS A 173 4.33 -29.58 -3.17
C LYS A 173 3.60 -28.74 -2.12
N LYS A 174 2.54 -29.33 -1.55
CA LYS A 174 1.59 -28.63 -0.68
C LYS A 174 2.24 -28.01 0.55
N GLU A 175 3.23 -28.67 1.14
CA GLU A 175 3.92 -28.29 2.39
C GLU A 175 4.93 -27.16 2.17
N ASP A 176 5.32 -26.89 0.92
CA ASP A 176 6.34 -25.89 0.59
C ASP A 176 5.84 -24.44 0.68
N TYR A 177 4.56 -24.21 1.04
CA TYR A 177 3.97 -22.86 1.16
C TYR A 177 4.79 -21.93 2.08
N ILE A 178 5.50 -22.50 3.06
CA ILE A 178 6.41 -21.76 3.95
C ILE A 178 7.51 -21.01 3.18
N TYR A 179 7.90 -21.51 2.00
CA TYR A 179 8.94 -20.89 1.18
C TYR A 179 8.46 -19.72 0.34
N VAL A 180 7.15 -19.45 0.30
CA VAL A 180 6.60 -18.29 -0.44
C VAL A 180 7.12 -16.99 0.19
N ASN A 181 6.87 -16.78 1.48
CA ASN A 181 7.31 -15.58 2.19
C ASN A 181 8.83 -15.54 2.37
N PHE A 182 9.48 -16.69 2.50
CA PHE A 182 10.94 -16.82 2.45
C PHE A 182 11.52 -16.26 1.14
N SER A 183 10.98 -16.69 -0.01
CA SER A 183 11.41 -16.23 -1.33
C SER A 183 11.20 -14.73 -1.50
N PHE A 184 10.10 -14.19 -0.98
CA PHE A 184 9.86 -12.75 -1.01
C PHE A 184 10.87 -11.99 -0.13
N GLY A 185 11.08 -12.45 1.11
CA GLY A 185 12.07 -11.89 2.02
C GLY A 185 13.48 -11.90 1.43
N LEU A 186 13.94 -13.06 0.92
CA LEU A 186 15.24 -13.18 0.27
C LEU A 186 15.39 -12.22 -0.93
N GLY A 187 14.40 -12.17 -1.82
CA GLY A 187 14.44 -11.27 -2.98
C GLY A 187 14.60 -9.81 -2.57
N THR A 188 13.90 -9.38 -1.52
CA THR A 188 14.03 -8.02 -0.99
C THR A 188 15.37 -7.78 -0.28
N ILE A 189 15.87 -8.72 0.52
CA ILE A 189 17.18 -8.61 1.18
C ILE A 189 18.31 -8.48 0.15
N ILE A 190 18.36 -9.39 -0.83
CA ILE A 190 19.42 -9.41 -1.84
C ILE A 190 19.40 -8.10 -2.63
N SER A 191 18.23 -7.73 -3.16
CA SER A 191 18.14 -6.52 -3.99
C SER A 191 18.41 -5.25 -3.19
N ASN A 192 17.72 -5.04 -2.08
CA ASN A 192 17.87 -3.83 -1.30
C ASN A 192 19.24 -3.73 -0.62
N GLY A 193 19.86 -4.87 -0.27
CA GLY A 193 21.24 -4.93 0.21
C GLY A 193 22.25 -4.45 -0.84
N ILE A 194 22.13 -4.93 -2.09
CA ILE A 194 22.96 -4.47 -3.21
C ILE A 194 22.82 -2.95 -3.39
N PHE A 195 21.59 -2.43 -3.44
CA PHE A 195 21.37 -1.00 -3.65
C PHE A 195 21.80 -0.14 -2.46
N THR A 196 21.67 -0.64 -1.23
CA THR A 196 22.24 0.03 -0.04
C THR A 196 23.75 0.13 -0.16
N TYR A 197 24.44 -0.97 -0.51
CA TYR A 197 25.89 -0.95 -0.74
C TYR A 197 26.28 0.03 -1.86
N LEU A 198 25.54 0.06 -2.96
CA LEU A 198 25.78 1.00 -4.06
C LEU A 198 25.59 2.46 -3.64
N ILE A 199 24.66 2.76 -2.71
CA ILE A 199 24.51 4.10 -2.13
C ILE A 199 25.77 4.49 -1.34
N PHE A 200 26.26 3.62 -0.44
CA PHE A 200 27.48 3.87 0.30
C PHE A 200 28.67 4.17 -0.64
N LYS A 201 28.83 3.37 -1.69
CA LYS A 201 29.90 3.55 -2.68
C LYS A 201 29.73 4.83 -3.50
N LYS A 202 28.53 5.14 -3.97
CA LYS A 202 28.27 6.29 -4.85
C LYS A 202 28.44 7.64 -4.15
N TYR A 203 28.08 7.71 -2.87
CA TYR A 203 28.13 8.94 -2.08
C TYR A 203 29.36 9.03 -1.17
N ASP A 204 30.24 8.02 -1.19
CA ASP A 204 31.41 7.90 -0.31
C ASP A 204 31.05 8.06 1.17
N PHE A 205 29.93 7.45 1.57
CA PHE A 205 29.48 7.52 2.96
C PHE A 205 30.40 6.69 3.85
N LYS A 206 30.84 7.29 4.95
CA LYS A 206 31.64 6.60 5.98
C LYS A 206 30.79 6.37 7.21
N PHE A 207 30.96 5.23 7.86
CA PHE A 207 30.28 4.97 9.13
C PHE A 207 30.84 5.91 10.20
N GLU A 208 30.06 6.93 10.53
CA GLU A 208 30.32 7.85 11.62
C GLU A 208 29.42 7.53 12.82
N LYS A 209 29.94 7.80 14.02
CA LYS A 209 29.22 7.53 15.26
C LYS A 209 28.08 8.54 15.41
N ILE A 210 26.85 8.07 15.27
CA ILE A 210 25.66 8.88 15.54
C ILE A 210 25.43 8.97 17.05
N SER A 211 25.19 10.19 17.55
CA SER A 211 24.96 10.40 18.97
C SER A 211 23.60 9.84 19.41
N LYS A 212 23.51 9.39 20.67
CA LYS A 212 22.22 8.96 21.27
C LYS A 212 21.16 10.07 21.24
N ARG A 213 21.61 11.33 21.28
CA ARG A 213 20.74 12.51 21.20
C ARG A 213 20.10 12.62 19.81
N GLU A 214 20.88 12.48 18.74
CA GLU A 214 20.35 12.53 17.36
C GLU A 214 19.34 11.42 17.09
N ILE A 215 19.59 10.21 17.58
CA ILE A 215 18.64 9.10 17.48
C ILE A 215 17.33 9.44 18.22
N LYS A 216 17.43 9.96 19.45
CA LYS A 216 16.26 10.33 20.25
C LYS A 216 15.47 11.47 19.60
N ASP A 217 16.17 12.46 19.07
CA ASP A 217 15.56 13.60 18.39
C ASP A 217 14.86 13.17 17.10
N PHE A 218 15.49 12.29 16.31
CA PHE A 218 14.88 11.66 15.13
C PHE A 218 13.58 10.92 15.48
N LEU A 219 13.63 9.99 16.44
CA LEU A 219 12.47 9.21 16.83
C LEU A 219 11.34 10.10 17.37
N LYS A 220 11.66 11.10 18.20
CA LYS A 220 10.66 12.01 18.75
C LYS A 220 10.01 12.91 17.69
N ARG A 221 10.82 13.44 16.77
CA ARG A 221 10.35 14.34 15.71
C ARG A 221 9.42 13.63 14.73
N ASP A 222 9.75 12.40 14.36
CA ASP A 222 9.08 11.69 13.27
C ASP A 222 7.92 10.80 13.75
N PHE A 223 7.78 10.62 15.08
CA PHE A 223 6.75 9.80 15.72
C PHE A 223 5.32 10.12 15.26
N LYS A 224 4.99 11.40 15.05
CA LYS A 224 3.63 11.80 14.62
C LYS A 224 3.30 11.27 13.22
N MET A 225 4.27 11.31 12.30
CA MET A 225 4.09 10.77 10.95
C MET A 225 4.06 9.24 10.98
N PHE A 226 4.96 8.63 11.75
CA PHE A 226 4.95 7.19 11.99
C PHE A 226 3.59 6.69 12.51
N SER A 227 3.04 7.33 13.56
CA SER A 227 1.75 6.95 14.15
C SER A 227 0.61 6.99 13.12
N SER A 228 0.60 7.99 12.23
CA SER A 228 -0.39 8.05 11.15
C SER A 228 -0.31 6.87 10.19
N GLN A 229 0.90 6.37 9.89
CA GLN A 229 1.09 5.25 8.96
C GLN A 229 0.64 3.92 9.57
N ILE A 230 0.71 3.77 10.90
CA ILE A 230 0.22 2.56 11.58
C ILE A 230 -1.27 2.36 11.30
N PHE A 231 -2.09 3.42 11.42
CA PHE A 231 -3.53 3.33 11.15
C PHE A 231 -3.82 2.92 9.71
N VAL A 232 -3.05 3.43 8.75
CA VAL A 232 -3.19 3.08 7.33
C VAL A 232 -2.85 1.61 7.10
N ALA A 233 -1.77 1.11 7.70
CA ALA A 233 -1.39 -0.30 7.57
C ALA A 233 -2.38 -1.25 8.23
N ILE A 234 -2.89 -0.91 9.41
CA ILE A 234 -3.96 -1.67 10.07
C ILE A 234 -5.19 -1.73 9.15
N GLN A 235 -5.62 -0.59 8.60
CA GLN A 235 -6.76 -0.56 7.67
C GLN A 235 -6.56 -1.49 6.47
N LEU A 236 -5.34 -1.53 5.91
CA LEU A 236 -5.06 -2.26 4.68
C LEU A 236 -4.84 -3.75 4.91
N TYR A 237 -4.19 -4.14 6.00
CA TYR A 237 -3.70 -5.51 6.20
C TYR A 237 -4.46 -6.28 7.29
N SER A 238 -5.15 -5.62 8.21
CA SER A 238 -5.93 -6.31 9.25
C SER A 238 -7.11 -7.13 8.71
N PRO A 239 -7.81 -6.81 7.60
CA PRO A 239 -8.95 -7.61 7.15
C PRO A 239 -8.63 -9.10 6.98
N VAL A 240 -7.54 -9.47 6.28
CA VAL A 240 -7.17 -10.88 6.09
C VAL A 240 -6.75 -11.56 7.40
N VAL A 241 -6.10 -10.82 8.30
CA VAL A 241 -5.71 -11.31 9.63
C VAL A 241 -6.95 -11.59 10.48
N LEU A 242 -7.93 -10.68 10.49
CA LEU A 242 -9.19 -10.83 11.21
C LEU A 242 -10.02 -12.00 10.66
N VAL A 243 -10.07 -12.15 9.33
CA VAL A 243 -10.73 -13.29 8.68
C VAL A 243 -10.12 -14.61 9.13
N SER A 244 -8.78 -14.68 9.18
CA SER A 244 -8.10 -15.89 9.62
C SER A 244 -8.29 -16.17 11.11
N PHE A 245 -8.27 -15.12 11.94
CA PHE A 245 -8.33 -15.24 13.39
C PHE A 245 -9.71 -15.63 13.91
N PHE A 246 -10.76 -14.99 13.39
CA PHE A 246 -12.16 -15.25 13.79
C PHE A 246 -12.85 -16.30 12.92
N GLY A 247 -12.34 -16.55 11.71
CA GLY A 247 -12.79 -17.58 10.81
C GLY A 247 -11.79 -18.72 10.75
N ASN A 248 -11.12 -18.88 9.61
CA ASN A 248 -10.05 -19.86 9.41
C ASN A 248 -9.15 -19.47 8.23
N ASN A 249 -8.04 -20.20 8.08
CA ASN A 249 -7.06 -19.96 7.01
C ASN A 249 -7.65 -20.15 5.60
N PHE A 250 -8.59 -21.08 5.41
CA PHE A 250 -9.25 -21.30 4.12
C PHE A 250 -10.04 -20.06 3.69
N MET A 251 -10.83 -19.49 4.60
CA MET A 251 -11.55 -18.23 4.37
C MET A 251 -10.58 -17.06 4.09
N ALA A 252 -9.44 -17.02 4.78
CA ALA A 252 -8.43 -15.98 4.54
C ALA A 252 -7.82 -16.09 3.14
N GLY A 253 -7.59 -17.32 2.65
CA GLY A 253 -7.17 -17.58 1.27
C GLY A 253 -8.19 -17.10 0.25
N GLN A 254 -9.47 -17.47 0.44
CA GLN A 254 -10.57 -17.02 -0.41
C GLN A 254 -10.70 -15.48 -0.44
N TYR A 255 -10.68 -14.85 0.73
CA TYR A 255 -10.69 -13.39 0.86
C TYR A 255 -9.55 -12.76 0.06
N ARG A 256 -8.33 -13.31 0.19
CA ARG A 256 -7.15 -12.74 -0.45
C ARG A 256 -7.19 -12.86 -1.98
N ILE A 257 -7.74 -13.95 -2.53
CA ILE A 257 -7.95 -14.10 -3.97
C ILE A 257 -8.85 -12.98 -4.49
N VAL A 258 -10.03 -12.82 -3.88
CA VAL A 258 -10.99 -11.75 -4.28
C VAL A 258 -10.37 -10.37 -4.09
N GLU A 259 -9.73 -10.14 -2.95
CA GLU A 259 -9.08 -8.86 -2.65
C GLU A 259 -8.02 -8.51 -3.69
N GLN A 260 -7.20 -9.46 -4.15
CA GLN A 260 -6.15 -9.18 -5.14
C GLN A 260 -6.75 -8.68 -6.47
N ILE A 261 -7.88 -9.26 -6.89
CA ILE A 261 -8.59 -8.81 -8.09
C ILE A 261 -9.03 -7.36 -7.89
N ILE A 262 -9.70 -7.06 -6.77
CA ILE A 262 -10.20 -5.73 -6.43
C ILE A 262 -9.07 -4.69 -6.30
N VAL A 263 -7.96 -5.06 -5.67
CA VAL A 263 -6.79 -4.17 -5.45
C VAL A 263 -6.20 -3.67 -6.77
N THR A 264 -6.24 -4.48 -7.83
CA THR A 264 -5.79 -4.06 -9.17
C THR A 264 -6.52 -2.80 -9.64
N PHE A 265 -7.84 -2.74 -9.41
CA PHE A 265 -8.66 -1.57 -9.74
C PHE A 265 -8.50 -0.44 -8.74
N LYS A 266 -8.32 -0.74 -7.44
CA LYS A 266 -8.00 0.29 -6.44
C LYS A 266 -6.73 1.05 -6.83
N THR A 267 -5.69 0.35 -7.28
CA THR A 267 -4.43 0.98 -7.73
C THR A 267 -4.66 1.93 -8.90
N TYR A 268 -5.44 1.53 -9.90
CA TYR A 268 -5.84 2.44 -10.98
C TYR A 268 -6.56 3.68 -10.46
N ILE A 269 -7.53 3.52 -9.55
CA ILE A 269 -8.31 4.64 -8.97
C ILE A 269 -7.38 5.63 -8.24
N PHE A 270 -6.41 5.13 -7.47
CA PHE A 270 -5.44 5.99 -6.78
C PHE A 270 -4.47 6.69 -7.74
N LEU A 271 -4.03 6.01 -8.81
CA LEU A 271 -3.22 6.63 -9.86
C LEU A 271 -3.97 7.75 -10.58
N PHE A 272 -5.24 7.51 -10.92
CA PHE A 272 -6.12 8.52 -11.52
C PHE A 272 -6.28 9.73 -10.60
N PHE A 273 -6.47 9.51 -9.29
CA PHE A 273 -6.52 10.58 -8.29
C PHE A 273 -5.24 11.42 -8.27
N ASN A 274 -4.07 10.79 -8.19
CA ASN A 274 -2.79 11.50 -8.15
C ASN A 274 -2.55 12.39 -9.38
N PHE A 275 -3.04 11.95 -10.55
CA PHE A 275 -2.93 12.72 -11.79
C PHE A 275 -3.93 13.88 -11.88
N THR A 276 -5.17 13.67 -11.44
CA THR A 276 -6.25 14.65 -11.62
C THR A 276 -6.33 15.68 -10.49
N TYR A 277 -5.90 15.31 -9.27
CA TYR A 277 -6.00 16.16 -8.08
C TYR A 277 -5.33 17.54 -8.23
N PRO A 278 -4.09 17.68 -8.73
CA PRO A 278 -3.46 19.00 -8.88
C PRO A 278 -4.26 19.94 -9.81
N ARG A 279 -4.86 19.39 -10.87
CA ARG A 279 -5.70 20.16 -11.80
C ARG A 279 -6.98 20.64 -11.12
N VAL A 280 -7.61 19.80 -10.31
CA VAL A 280 -8.80 20.17 -9.53
C VAL A 280 -8.49 21.31 -8.57
N CYS A 281 -7.36 21.26 -7.85
CA CYS A 281 -6.95 22.36 -6.96
C CYS A 281 -6.72 23.67 -7.72
N ASN A 282 -6.06 23.62 -8.88
CA ASN A 282 -5.85 24.81 -9.71
C ASN A 282 -7.16 25.38 -10.25
N ASP A 283 -8.07 24.53 -10.72
CA ASP A 283 -9.36 24.97 -11.24
C ASP A 283 -10.20 25.62 -10.11
N ILE A 284 -10.22 25.04 -8.90
CA ILE A 284 -10.93 25.58 -7.73
C ILE A 284 -10.43 26.99 -7.36
N ASN A 285 -9.12 27.23 -7.44
CA ASN A 285 -8.53 28.52 -7.06
C ASN A 285 -8.78 29.62 -8.11
N ASN A 286 -8.85 29.27 -9.39
CA ASN A 286 -8.97 30.25 -10.48
C ASN A 286 -10.42 30.57 -10.85
N ASN A 287 -11.29 29.56 -10.92
CA ASN A 287 -12.70 29.77 -11.26
C ASN A 287 -13.57 28.63 -10.66
N PRO A 288 -14.11 28.83 -9.44
CA PRO A 288 -14.84 27.80 -8.71
C PRO A 288 -16.02 27.18 -9.47
N SER A 289 -16.73 27.99 -10.27
CA SER A 289 -17.90 27.53 -11.04
C SER A 289 -17.51 26.59 -12.18
N LYS A 290 -16.48 26.96 -12.96
CA LYS A 290 -15.90 26.14 -14.02
C LYS A 290 -15.22 24.90 -13.46
N ALA A 291 -14.60 25.01 -12.29
CA ALA A 291 -13.95 23.90 -11.59
C ALA A 291 -14.94 22.78 -11.26
N LYS A 292 -16.10 23.12 -10.69
CA LYS A 292 -17.12 22.11 -10.35
C LYS A 292 -17.62 21.38 -11.58
N ARG A 293 -17.85 22.10 -12.69
CA ARG A 293 -18.28 21.50 -13.96
C ARG A 293 -17.22 20.57 -14.54
N ASN A 294 -15.97 21.01 -14.62
CA ASN A 294 -14.86 20.19 -15.11
C ASN A 294 -14.66 18.94 -14.24
N TRP A 295 -14.68 19.11 -12.92
CA TRP A 295 -14.55 18.03 -11.96
C TRP A 295 -15.68 16.99 -12.13
N LEU A 296 -16.93 17.44 -12.30
CA LEU A 296 -18.07 16.54 -12.54
C LEU A 296 -17.86 15.72 -13.82
N ILE A 297 -17.52 16.37 -14.94
CA ILE A 297 -17.35 15.66 -16.22
C ILE A 297 -16.25 14.60 -16.11
N ILE A 298 -15.06 14.99 -15.62
CA ILE A 298 -13.89 14.10 -15.54
C ILE A 298 -14.17 12.91 -14.62
N ASN A 299 -14.72 13.17 -13.43
CA ASN A 299 -14.95 12.10 -12.46
C ASN A 299 -16.17 11.25 -12.80
N THR A 300 -17.22 11.80 -13.42
CA THR A 300 -18.34 11.00 -13.92
C THR A 300 -17.89 10.04 -15.02
N VAL A 301 -17.07 10.49 -15.97
CA VAL A 301 -16.51 9.60 -17.00
C VAL A 301 -15.66 8.50 -16.36
N ASN A 302 -14.83 8.82 -15.38
CA ASN A 302 -14.03 7.83 -14.66
C ASN A 302 -14.89 6.82 -13.89
N VAL A 303 -15.92 7.28 -13.17
CA VAL A 303 -16.85 6.40 -12.45
C VAL A 303 -17.60 5.48 -13.43
N LEU A 304 -18.08 6.01 -14.56
CA LEU A 304 -18.72 5.20 -15.60
C LEU A 304 -17.76 4.15 -16.19
N PHE A 305 -16.50 4.51 -16.41
CA PHE A 305 -15.47 3.57 -16.84
C PHE A 305 -15.23 2.46 -15.81
N ILE A 306 -15.14 2.80 -14.51
CA ILE A 306 -15.01 1.79 -13.44
C ILE A 306 -16.24 0.91 -13.37
N VAL A 307 -17.45 1.48 -13.43
CA VAL A 307 -18.70 0.71 -13.44
C VAL A 307 -18.72 -0.27 -14.62
N PHE A 308 -18.31 0.17 -15.81
CA PHE A 308 -18.20 -0.70 -16.98
C PHE A 308 -17.23 -1.88 -16.74
N LEU A 309 -16.03 -1.62 -16.20
CA LEU A 309 -15.07 -2.67 -15.86
C LEU A 309 -15.62 -3.62 -14.78
N MET A 310 -16.31 -3.10 -13.78
CA MET A 310 -16.92 -3.90 -12.70
C MET A 310 -18.08 -4.76 -13.20
N LEU A 311 -18.85 -4.29 -14.19
CA LEU A 311 -19.87 -5.10 -14.87
C LEU A 311 -19.22 -6.26 -15.63
N ILE A 312 -18.11 -6.03 -16.34
CA ILE A 312 -17.35 -7.10 -17.00
C ILE A 312 -16.91 -8.15 -15.97
N LEU A 313 -16.36 -7.73 -14.83
CA LEU A 313 -15.99 -8.65 -13.75
C LEU A 313 -17.19 -9.39 -13.17
N TYR A 314 -18.32 -8.71 -12.98
CA TYR A 314 -19.52 -9.29 -12.40
C TYR A 314 -20.04 -10.44 -13.26
N PHE A 315 -20.20 -10.21 -14.57
CA PHE A 315 -20.70 -11.21 -15.51
C PHE A 315 -19.70 -12.33 -15.82
N ASN A 316 -18.39 -12.05 -15.75
CA ASN A 316 -17.33 -13.06 -16.00
C ASN A 316 -16.68 -13.58 -14.71
N SER A 317 -17.32 -13.39 -13.56
CA SER A 317 -16.75 -13.66 -12.23
C SER A 317 -16.26 -15.10 -12.07
N GLU A 318 -16.99 -16.08 -12.62
CA GLU A 318 -16.60 -17.49 -12.59
C GLU A 318 -15.33 -17.79 -13.39
N LEU A 319 -15.22 -17.23 -14.60
CA LEU A 319 -14.02 -17.38 -15.45
C LEU A 319 -12.81 -16.73 -14.78
N ILE A 320 -12.99 -15.54 -14.20
CA ILE A 320 -11.93 -14.80 -13.53
C ILE A 320 -11.44 -15.54 -12.29
N VAL A 321 -12.34 -16.11 -11.49
CA VAL A 321 -11.95 -16.88 -10.30
C VAL A 321 -11.28 -18.20 -10.69
N THR A 322 -11.76 -18.86 -11.75
CA THR A 322 -11.16 -20.11 -12.26
C THR A 322 -9.68 -19.91 -12.64
N PHE A 323 -9.29 -18.73 -13.14
CA PHE A 323 -7.89 -18.40 -13.41
C PHE A 323 -6.98 -18.61 -12.18
N PHE A 324 -7.50 -18.44 -10.96
CA PHE A 324 -6.75 -18.63 -9.72
C PHE A 324 -6.66 -20.09 -9.24
N ASN A 325 -7.17 -21.07 -10.02
CA ASN A 325 -7.18 -22.50 -9.68
C ASN A 325 -7.86 -22.79 -8.32
N ALA A 326 -8.85 -21.99 -7.94
CA ALA A 326 -9.61 -22.22 -6.71
C ALA A 326 -10.46 -23.49 -6.81
N THR A 327 -10.61 -24.22 -5.71
CA THR A 327 -11.47 -25.40 -5.63
C THR A 327 -12.94 -25.02 -5.45
N THR A 328 -13.20 -23.84 -4.88
CA THR A 328 -14.54 -23.33 -4.56
C THR A 328 -14.98 -22.19 -5.47
N VAL A 329 -14.88 -22.42 -6.79
CA VAL A 329 -15.11 -21.38 -7.82
C VAL A 329 -16.45 -20.66 -7.67
N PHE A 330 -17.54 -21.40 -7.41
CA PHE A 330 -18.88 -20.81 -7.27
C PHE A 330 -18.99 -19.85 -6.08
N ASP A 331 -18.45 -20.24 -4.91
CA ASP A 331 -18.47 -19.42 -3.70
C ASP A 331 -17.64 -18.15 -3.89
N LEU A 332 -16.42 -18.30 -4.42
CA LEU A 332 -15.54 -17.17 -4.75
C LEU A 332 -16.13 -16.25 -5.82
N SER A 333 -16.83 -16.79 -6.81
CA SER A 333 -17.55 -16.02 -7.84
C SER A 333 -18.64 -15.16 -7.20
N ASN A 334 -19.42 -15.72 -6.27
CA ASN A 334 -20.42 -14.96 -5.51
C ASN A 334 -19.78 -13.88 -4.62
N LEU A 335 -18.66 -14.18 -3.97
CA LEU A 335 -17.91 -13.19 -3.20
C LEU A 335 -17.38 -12.07 -4.09
N LEU A 336 -16.86 -12.38 -5.28
CA LEU A 336 -16.38 -11.39 -6.24
C LEU A 336 -17.53 -10.50 -6.73
N LYS A 337 -18.70 -11.06 -7.03
CA LYS A 337 -19.93 -10.32 -7.39
C LYS A 337 -20.37 -9.33 -6.32
N ILE A 338 -20.09 -9.58 -5.04
CA ILE A 338 -20.30 -8.60 -3.96
C ILE A 338 -19.15 -7.60 -3.94
N ALA A 339 -17.90 -8.07 -4.06
CA ALA A 339 -16.72 -7.24 -3.94
C ALA A 339 -16.58 -6.19 -5.07
N VAL A 340 -17.19 -6.40 -6.26
CA VAL A 340 -17.16 -5.41 -7.35
C VAL A 340 -17.79 -4.05 -6.99
N PHE A 341 -18.65 -4.01 -5.95
CA PHE A 341 -19.19 -2.74 -5.47
C PHE A 341 -18.12 -1.87 -4.77
N ILE A 342 -17.05 -2.47 -4.24
CA ILE A 342 -16.00 -1.75 -3.52
C ILE A 342 -15.27 -0.76 -4.45
N PRO A 343 -14.72 -1.14 -5.63
CA PRO A 343 -14.09 -0.17 -6.53
C PRO A 343 -15.04 0.89 -7.06
N ILE A 344 -16.33 0.58 -7.27
CA ILE A 344 -17.34 1.56 -7.71
C ILE A 344 -17.48 2.66 -6.66
N LEU A 345 -17.71 2.27 -5.40
CA LEU A 345 -17.86 3.21 -4.30
C LEU A 345 -16.55 3.96 -4.03
N LEU A 346 -15.42 3.27 -4.12
CA LEU A 346 -14.10 3.90 -3.97
C LEU A 346 -13.85 4.96 -5.04
N ALA A 347 -14.23 4.72 -6.30
CA ALA A 347 -14.11 5.72 -7.37
C ALA A 347 -14.90 7.00 -7.04
N ILE A 348 -16.07 6.87 -6.40
CA ILE A 348 -16.88 7.99 -5.93
C ILE A 348 -16.23 8.67 -4.72
N SER A 349 -15.85 7.91 -3.70
CA SER A 349 -15.27 8.45 -2.45
C SER A 349 -13.96 9.19 -2.71
N ILE A 350 -13.11 8.67 -3.59
CA ILE A 350 -11.86 9.29 -4.02
C ILE A 350 -12.09 10.53 -4.87
N SER A 351 -13.11 10.53 -5.73
CA SER A 351 -13.50 11.74 -6.46
C SER A 351 -13.91 12.85 -5.48
N LEU A 352 -14.75 12.54 -4.49
CA LEU A 352 -15.18 13.50 -3.46
C LEU A 352 -14.02 13.97 -2.58
N LYS A 353 -13.08 13.09 -2.25
CA LYS A 353 -11.85 13.42 -1.54
C LYS A 353 -11.06 14.54 -2.24
N GLN A 354 -11.04 14.60 -3.58
CA GLN A 354 -10.39 15.69 -4.33
C GLN A 354 -10.98 17.05 -3.95
N LEU A 355 -12.31 17.15 -3.80
CA LEU A 355 -12.98 18.38 -3.42
C LEU A 355 -12.74 18.73 -1.96
N VAL A 356 -12.83 17.76 -1.05
CA VAL A 356 -12.56 17.98 0.39
C VAL A 356 -11.16 18.54 0.59
N LEU A 357 -10.15 17.95 -0.06
CA LEU A 357 -8.78 18.43 0.01
C LEU A 357 -8.57 19.74 -0.76
N GLY A 358 -9.19 19.89 -1.94
CA GLY A 358 -9.13 21.13 -2.74
C GLY A 358 -9.76 22.34 -2.04
N TYR A 359 -10.76 22.13 -1.18
CA TYR A 359 -11.33 23.16 -0.30
C TYR A 359 -10.59 23.31 1.04
N ASN A 360 -9.45 22.64 1.19
CA ASN A 360 -8.60 22.69 2.38
C ASN A 360 -9.25 22.17 3.68
N PHE A 361 -10.20 21.23 3.57
CA PHE A 361 -10.85 20.57 4.71
C PHE A 361 -10.00 19.41 5.28
N GLN A 362 -8.72 19.69 5.56
CA GLN A 362 -7.75 18.67 6.01
C GLN A 362 -8.14 18.01 7.34
N LYS A 363 -8.66 18.80 8.30
CA LYS A 363 -9.10 18.27 9.61
C LYS A 363 -10.25 17.28 9.46
N GLN A 364 -11.22 17.61 8.62
CA GLN A 364 -12.37 16.75 8.32
C GLN A 364 -11.93 15.49 7.58
N TYR A 365 -11.00 15.61 6.63
CA TYR A 365 -10.43 14.45 5.95
C TYR A 365 -9.77 13.47 6.93
N VAL A 366 -8.93 13.96 7.86
CA VAL A 366 -8.26 13.12 8.87
C VAL A 366 -9.30 12.45 9.76
N LEU A 367 -10.28 13.20 10.26
CA LEU A 367 -11.35 12.68 11.12
C LEU A 367 -12.15 11.58 10.41
N ILE A 368 -12.64 11.84 9.20
CA ILE A 368 -13.43 10.88 8.42
C ILE A 368 -12.62 9.61 8.14
N THR A 369 -11.34 9.76 7.78
CA THR A 369 -10.46 8.61 7.53
C THR A 369 -10.28 7.77 8.80
N THR A 370 -9.91 8.38 9.94
CA THR A 370 -9.74 7.67 11.21
C THR A 370 -11.02 6.95 11.65
N VAL A 371 -12.16 7.63 11.57
CA VAL A 371 -13.46 7.04 11.92
C VAL A 371 -13.81 5.87 10.98
N SER A 372 -13.54 6.00 9.68
CA SER A 372 -13.79 4.93 8.70
C SER A 372 -12.98 3.67 8.99
N VAL A 373 -11.70 3.80 9.39
CA VAL A 373 -10.87 2.64 9.78
C VAL A 373 -11.48 1.92 10.97
N ILE A 374 -11.82 2.66 12.02
CA ILE A 374 -12.39 2.09 13.25
C ILE A 374 -13.72 1.39 12.95
N ILE A 375 -14.62 2.05 12.22
CA ILE A 375 -15.90 1.47 11.80
C ILE A 375 -15.68 0.20 10.98
N SER A 376 -14.76 0.22 10.01
CA SER A 376 -14.47 -0.94 9.17
C SER A 376 -14.04 -2.16 9.99
N LEU A 377 -13.12 -1.97 10.94
CA LEU A 377 -12.63 -3.07 11.78
C LEU A 377 -13.75 -3.61 12.67
N ILE A 378 -14.54 -2.73 13.29
CA ILE A 378 -15.68 -3.13 14.13
C ILE A 378 -16.70 -3.92 13.30
N LEU A 379 -17.08 -3.42 12.12
CA LEU A 379 -18.04 -4.09 11.25
C LEU A 379 -17.51 -5.45 10.78
N ILE A 380 -16.22 -5.58 10.46
CA ILE A 380 -15.63 -6.88 10.10
C ILE A 380 -15.80 -7.87 11.26
N VAL A 381 -15.46 -7.49 12.48
CA VAL A 381 -15.57 -8.37 13.66
C VAL A 381 -17.03 -8.73 13.95
N LEU A 382 -17.98 -7.81 13.76
CA LEU A 382 -19.40 -8.06 14.00
C LEU A 382 -20.06 -8.92 12.91
N PHE A 383 -19.72 -8.69 11.64
CA PHE A 383 -20.40 -9.35 10.52
C PHE A 383 -19.79 -10.69 10.14
N LEU A 384 -18.49 -10.91 10.37
CA LEU A 384 -17.83 -12.16 10.02
C LEU A 384 -18.46 -13.39 10.69
N PRO A 385 -18.85 -13.39 11.98
CA PRO A 385 -19.52 -14.54 12.59
C PRO A 385 -20.90 -14.85 12.00
N ILE A 386 -21.61 -13.83 11.52
CA ILE A 386 -23.00 -13.95 11.05
C ILE A 386 -23.05 -14.31 9.55
N TYR A 387 -22.29 -13.57 8.73
CA TYR A 387 -22.34 -13.64 7.27
C TYR A 387 -21.07 -14.24 6.64
N LYS A 388 -20.14 -14.77 7.46
CA LYS A 388 -18.84 -15.28 7.01
C LYS A 388 -18.13 -14.24 6.11
N LEU A 389 -17.49 -14.68 5.03
CA LEU A 389 -16.76 -13.81 4.12
C LEU A 389 -17.61 -12.73 3.44
N GLN A 390 -18.89 -12.99 3.18
CA GLN A 390 -19.78 -11.97 2.64
C GLN A 390 -19.89 -10.77 3.60
N GLY A 391 -19.92 -11.06 4.91
CA GLY A 391 -19.91 -10.06 5.98
C GLY A 391 -18.72 -9.10 5.88
N VAL A 392 -17.53 -9.61 5.57
CA VAL A 392 -16.32 -8.78 5.41
C VAL A 392 -16.48 -7.80 4.25
N PHE A 393 -16.96 -8.27 3.09
CA PHE A 393 -17.17 -7.39 1.94
C PHE A 393 -18.31 -6.39 2.18
N TYR A 394 -19.39 -6.79 2.87
CA TYR A 394 -20.43 -5.86 3.30
C TYR A 394 -19.88 -4.78 4.23
N SER A 395 -19.04 -5.13 5.19
CA SER A 395 -18.38 -4.17 6.09
C SER A 395 -17.54 -3.14 5.32
N LEU A 396 -16.80 -3.58 4.30
CA LEU A 396 -16.03 -2.67 3.43
C LEU A 396 -16.93 -1.77 2.59
N ILE A 397 -18.01 -2.32 2.02
CA ILE A 397 -19.01 -1.57 1.22
C ILE A 397 -19.69 -0.50 2.10
N ILE A 398 -20.19 -0.89 3.28
CA ILE A 398 -20.85 0.01 4.23
C ILE A 398 -19.90 1.12 4.66
N THR A 399 -18.64 0.79 4.93
CA THR A 399 -17.62 1.79 5.28
C THR A 399 -17.45 2.81 4.16
N GLU A 400 -17.34 2.40 2.90
CA GLU A 400 -17.23 3.33 1.77
C GLU A 400 -18.49 4.20 1.61
N VAL A 401 -19.69 3.63 1.80
CA VAL A 401 -20.94 4.40 1.79
C VAL A 401 -20.93 5.47 2.88
N ILE A 402 -20.50 5.13 4.10
CA ILE A 402 -20.38 6.07 5.22
C ILE A 402 -19.39 7.19 4.88
N VAL A 403 -18.23 6.87 4.28
CA VAL A 403 -17.24 7.85 3.83
C VAL A 403 -17.83 8.80 2.79
N ILE A 404 -18.56 8.28 1.80
CA ILE A 404 -19.24 9.09 0.77
C ILE A 404 -20.24 10.05 1.43
N ILE A 405 -21.06 9.57 2.36
CA ILE A 405 -22.05 10.40 3.07
C ILE A 405 -21.35 11.53 3.84
N PHE A 406 -20.29 11.22 4.58
CA PHE A 406 -19.55 12.24 5.33
C PHE A 406 -18.86 13.26 4.42
N TYR A 407 -18.28 12.84 3.30
CA TYR A 407 -17.70 13.78 2.33
C TYR A 407 -18.76 14.68 1.69
N LEU A 408 -19.92 14.13 1.30
CA LEU A 408 -21.03 14.92 0.77
C LEU A 408 -21.53 15.94 1.80
N PHE A 409 -21.67 15.56 3.07
CA PHE A 409 -22.06 16.47 4.14
C PHE A 409 -21.03 17.59 4.35
N CYS A 410 -19.74 17.24 4.34
CA CYS A 410 -18.66 18.20 4.48
C CYS A 410 -18.64 19.22 3.33
N ILE A 411 -18.87 18.77 2.10
CA ILE A 411 -18.92 19.64 0.91
C ILE A 411 -20.19 20.51 0.90
N ARG A 412 -21.34 19.98 1.37
CA ARG A 412 -22.60 20.73 1.46
C ARG A 412 -22.58 21.83 2.52
N LYS A 413 -21.91 21.62 3.65
CA LYS A 413 -21.77 22.61 4.74
C LYS A 413 -20.86 23.81 4.41
N ARG A 414 -20.41 23.95 3.16
CA ARG A 414 -19.57 25.07 2.74
C ARG A 414 -20.29 26.40 3.00
N PRO A 415 -19.71 27.31 3.81
CA PRO A 415 -20.21 28.67 3.90
C PRO A 415 -20.03 29.38 2.55
N ASN A 416 -21.02 30.15 2.10
CA ASN A 416 -21.01 30.96 0.87
C ASN A 416 -19.85 31.99 0.79
N HIS A 417 -18.96 32.04 1.77
CA HIS A 417 -17.94 33.09 1.91
C HIS A 417 -16.86 33.12 0.81
N PHE A 418 -16.76 32.06 0.00
CA PHE A 418 -15.85 32.00 -1.15
C PHE A 418 -16.47 32.42 -2.49
N LEU A 419 -17.79 32.72 -2.51
CA LEU A 419 -18.45 33.34 -3.67
C LEU A 419 -18.54 34.86 -3.54
N ALA A 420 -18.21 35.42 -2.37
CA ALA A 420 -18.39 36.84 -2.06
C ALA A 420 -17.11 37.68 -2.23
N LYS A 421 -16.09 37.20 -2.96
CA LYS A 421 -14.90 38.00 -3.30
C LYS A 421 -14.89 38.52 -4.74
N ASP A 422 -15.89 38.17 -5.54
CA ASP A 422 -16.05 38.64 -6.92
C ASP A 422 -17.43 39.31 -7.12
N VAL A 423 -17.72 40.33 -6.32
CA VAL A 423 -18.70 41.37 -6.67
C VAL A 423 -18.02 42.72 -6.57
#